data_AF-A0A2T5HDK6-F1
#
_entry.id   AF-A0A2T5HDK6-F1
#
_cell.length_a   1.000
_cell.length_b   1.000
_cell.length_c   1.000
_cell.angle_alpha   90.00
_cell.angle_beta   90.00
_cell.angle_gamma   90.00
#
_symmetry.space_group_name_H-M   'P 1'
#
loop_
_entity.id
_entity.type
_entity.pdbx_description
1 polymer ?
#
loop_
_entity_poly.entity_id
_entity_poly.type
_entity_poly.pdbx_seq_one_letter_code
_entity_poly.pdbx_strand_id
1 'polypeptide(L)'
;MPGDKETPLDAVKNDEKDVQDQEVVAEEGASEAEPEDESPKVSDEDIGAEENSESSDEDTAEPEPVLEEKQPETVPAPTVVKRGGFVPMVLGGVICVALGYGAANFLKPEGWPFPGTNTEELVQEITALKAQLAEMQSASEAQAKAQAASQDALRSVLEQKISEMDKSAEIASLSDRLKGFEDRVTQIEARPVAEAIVSPEATAAYERQLAQMQDLLNSEIARLEEAKDKAVAEENAARAATAKARLQTLVDAGEPFAEALTDIGGDVPQALQDAAQTGIPSVTELQESYAEAARKALVAASRVAYEAGEESWFQTVLRTQIGLRSTKPKEGDDADAILSRAEQSVRDGMFAKAIETLGALPEAGKAEMQPWIAEAQKRVDAMTALDEVLGQ
;
A
#
# COMPACT_ATOMS: atom_id res chain seq x y z
N MET A 1 21.86 -28.26 -55.36
CA MET A 1 23.03 -27.82 -54.57
C MET A 1 24.01 -27.14 -55.52
N PRO A 2 24.15 -25.80 -55.44
CA PRO A 2 25.21 -25.08 -56.12
C PRO A 2 26.47 -25.05 -55.24
N GLY A 3 27.64 -24.97 -55.86
CA GLY A 3 28.84 -24.46 -55.22
C GLY A 3 29.04 -22.99 -55.61
N ASP A 4 29.69 -22.22 -54.75
CA ASP A 4 30.78 -21.34 -55.15
C ASP A 4 31.53 -20.81 -53.91
N LYS A 5 32.74 -20.33 -54.21
CA LYS A 5 33.94 -20.08 -53.39
C LYS A 5 33.82 -18.86 -52.44
N GLU A 6 34.68 -18.81 -51.42
CA GLU A 6 35.75 -17.80 -51.23
C GLU A 6 36.37 -17.84 -49.81
N THR A 7 37.70 -17.63 -49.75
CA THR A 7 38.60 -17.46 -48.58
C THR A 7 38.48 -16.07 -47.93
N PRO A 8 38.93 -15.84 -46.67
CA PRO A 8 40.29 -15.28 -46.39
C PRO A 8 40.91 -15.82 -45.05
N LEU A 9 42.22 -15.98 -44.82
CA LEU A 9 43.41 -15.09 -44.81
C LEU A 9 43.39 -13.93 -43.77
N ASP A 10 44.21 -14.13 -42.73
CA ASP A 10 45.00 -13.21 -41.89
C ASP A 10 44.50 -11.79 -41.52
N ALA A 11 44.44 -11.50 -40.21
CA ALA A 11 44.79 -10.17 -39.68
C ALA A 11 45.21 -10.20 -38.19
N VAL A 12 46.53 -10.19 -38.00
CA VAL A 12 47.30 -9.30 -37.09
C VAL A 12 46.83 -9.17 -35.63
N LYS A 13 47.59 -9.88 -34.80
CA LYS A 13 47.94 -9.58 -33.41
C LYS A 13 48.78 -8.28 -33.38
N ASN A 14 48.35 -7.26 -32.65
CA ASN A 14 49.25 -6.19 -32.21
C ASN A 14 49.17 -6.07 -30.68
N ASP A 15 50.34 -6.21 -30.09
CA ASP A 15 50.68 -6.28 -28.67
C ASP A 15 51.36 -4.94 -28.37
N GLU A 16 50.83 -4.14 -27.45
CA GLU A 16 51.58 -3.02 -26.89
C GLU A 16 51.38 -3.00 -25.37
N LYS A 17 52.49 -3.25 -24.69
CA LYS A 17 52.70 -3.23 -23.24
C LYS A 17 53.13 -1.83 -22.79
N ASP A 18 52.63 -1.39 -21.64
CA ASP A 18 53.40 -0.78 -20.53
C ASP A 18 52.40 -0.60 -19.35
N VAL A 19 52.48 -1.30 -18.20
CA VAL A 19 53.47 -1.37 -17.11
C VAL A 19 53.44 -0.15 -16.17
N GLN A 20 52.95 -0.45 -14.95
CA GLN A 20 53.25 0.10 -13.61
C GLN A 20 52.97 1.57 -13.31
N ASP A 21 52.18 1.80 -12.25
CA ASP A 21 52.77 2.21 -10.96
C ASP A 21 51.84 1.86 -9.79
N GLN A 22 52.41 1.08 -8.86
CA GLN A 22 51.89 0.76 -7.54
C GLN A 22 53.01 1.19 -6.59
N GLU A 23 52.80 2.27 -5.84
CA GLU A 23 53.71 2.68 -4.77
C GLU A 23 52.96 2.64 -3.43
N VAL A 24 53.61 1.94 -2.51
CA VAL A 24 53.26 1.70 -1.13
C VAL A 24 54.14 2.63 -0.31
N VAL A 25 53.57 3.40 0.63
CA VAL A 25 54.33 3.88 1.79
C VAL A 25 53.47 3.70 3.04
N ALA A 26 54.02 2.89 3.94
CA ALA A 26 53.63 2.70 5.32
C ALA A 26 54.63 3.44 6.22
N GLU A 27 54.15 4.00 7.34
CA GLU A 27 54.80 4.08 8.68
C GLU A 27 53.79 4.81 9.59
N GLU A 28 53.17 4.25 10.64
CA GLU A 28 53.61 3.50 11.84
C GLU A 28 53.74 4.40 13.09
N GLY A 29 53.17 3.90 14.21
CA GLY A 29 53.47 4.31 15.58
C GLY A 29 52.33 5.02 16.33
N ALA A 30 51.82 4.64 17.52
CA ALA A 30 51.81 3.47 18.41
C ALA A 30 51.42 4.00 19.82
N SER A 31 51.00 3.10 20.72
CA SER A 31 50.82 3.24 22.18
C SER A 31 49.53 3.94 22.68
N GLU A 32 48.81 3.44 23.69
CA GLU A 32 49.14 2.47 24.74
C GLU A 32 47.86 1.79 25.29
N ALA A 33 48.01 0.55 25.73
CA ALA A 33 47.02 -0.33 26.33
C ALA A 33 46.78 -0.09 27.84
N GLU A 34 45.84 -0.88 28.38
CA GLU A 34 45.31 -0.99 29.74
C GLU A 34 46.35 -1.06 30.90
N PRO A 35 45.87 -1.09 32.15
CA PRO A 35 45.73 -2.43 32.75
C PRO A 35 44.43 -2.66 33.55
N GLU A 36 43.96 -3.91 33.50
CA GLU A 36 43.22 -4.57 34.58
C GLU A 36 44.10 -4.67 35.84
N ASP A 37 43.52 -4.56 37.05
CA ASP A 37 43.80 -5.54 38.11
C ASP A 37 42.77 -5.54 39.26
N GLU A 38 42.57 -6.76 39.76
CA GLU A 38 42.26 -7.20 41.13
C GLU A 38 40.88 -6.94 41.80
N SER A 39 40.10 -8.03 41.87
CA SER A 39 39.22 -8.36 43.02
C SER A 39 40.09 -8.82 44.21
N PRO A 40 39.69 -8.66 45.50
CA PRO A 40 38.82 -9.68 46.11
C PRO A 40 37.88 -9.24 47.25
N LYS A 41 36.82 -10.05 47.38
CA LYS A 41 36.05 -10.45 48.58
C LYS A 41 36.60 -10.03 49.96
N VAL A 42 35.74 -9.44 50.80
CA VAL A 42 35.75 -9.60 52.26
C VAL A 42 34.32 -9.74 52.78
N SER A 43 34.09 -10.88 53.43
CA SER A 43 32.99 -11.14 54.34
C SER A 43 33.39 -10.71 55.76
N ASP A 44 32.36 -10.59 56.61
CA ASP A 44 32.31 -10.76 58.07
C ASP A 44 32.43 -9.55 59.01
N GLU A 45 31.47 -9.61 59.96
CA GLU A 45 31.46 -9.08 61.33
C GLU A 45 31.39 -7.55 61.52
N ASP A 46 30.74 -6.98 62.52
CA ASP A 46 29.86 -7.41 63.61
C ASP A 46 29.58 -6.09 64.33
N ILE A 47 28.31 -5.73 64.59
CA ILE A 47 27.92 -5.02 65.81
C ILE A 47 26.52 -5.54 66.18
N GLY A 48 26.50 -6.48 67.12
CA GLY A 48 25.35 -6.81 67.97
C GLY A 48 24.82 -5.59 68.73
N ALA A 49 23.85 -5.68 69.62
CA ALA A 49 23.12 -6.76 70.25
C ALA A 49 21.95 -6.07 70.98
N GLU A 50 21.21 -6.87 71.76
CA GLU A 50 20.16 -6.53 72.74
C GLU A 50 18.75 -6.65 72.15
N GLU A 51 18.19 -7.87 72.18
CA GLU A 51 17.44 -8.48 73.30
C GLU A 51 16.00 -7.97 73.36
N ASN A 52 14.97 -8.77 73.07
CA ASN A 52 14.48 -10.02 73.67
C ASN A 52 13.34 -9.77 74.68
N SER A 53 12.43 -10.74 74.70
CA SER A 53 11.36 -11.03 75.68
C SER A 53 10.05 -10.24 75.54
N GLU A 54 8.87 -10.86 75.59
CA GLU A 54 8.46 -12.22 75.98
C GLU A 54 7.00 -12.41 75.50
N SER A 55 6.65 -13.57 74.92
CA SER A 55 5.91 -14.70 75.54
C SER A 55 4.37 -14.52 75.47
N SER A 56 3.53 -15.53 75.22
CA SER A 56 3.62 -16.96 75.49
C SER A 56 2.79 -17.78 74.49
N ASP A 57 3.29 -18.97 74.16
CA ASP A 57 2.49 -20.16 73.83
C ASP A 57 2.85 -21.23 74.86
N GLU A 58 1.85 -21.93 75.39
CA GLU A 58 2.04 -23.15 76.16
C GLU A 58 1.10 -24.25 75.62
N ASP A 59 1.75 -25.33 75.23
CA ASP A 59 1.27 -26.58 74.65
C ASP A 59 0.47 -27.43 75.65
N THR A 60 -0.39 -28.35 75.17
CA THR A 60 -0.43 -29.77 75.59
C THR A 60 -1.75 -30.49 75.23
N ALA A 61 -1.55 -31.60 74.50
CA ALA A 61 -2.28 -32.89 74.50
C ALA A 61 -3.46 -33.14 73.54
N GLU A 62 -3.19 -34.09 72.64
CA GLU A 62 -4.12 -34.99 71.96
C GLU A 62 -3.98 -36.41 72.54
N PRO A 63 -5.06 -37.24 72.55
CA PRO A 63 -4.99 -38.50 71.79
C PRO A 63 -6.30 -38.91 71.08
N GLU A 64 -6.15 -39.63 69.96
CA GLU A 64 -7.13 -40.28 69.05
C GLU A 64 -7.93 -41.48 69.68
N PRO A 65 -8.66 -42.35 68.92
CA PRO A 65 -9.83 -42.20 68.03
C PRO A 65 -10.99 -43.19 68.35
N VAL A 66 -12.23 -42.99 67.84
CA VAL A 66 -13.27 -44.05 67.76
C VAL A 66 -14.07 -43.96 66.45
N LEU A 67 -14.24 -45.12 65.82
CA LEU A 67 -14.91 -45.42 64.55
C LEU A 67 -16.45 -45.63 64.68
N GLU A 68 -17.09 -45.72 63.50
CA GLU A 68 -18.35 -46.45 63.14
C GLU A 68 -19.70 -45.70 62.88
N GLU A 69 -20.08 -45.74 61.59
CA GLU A 69 -21.37 -46.14 60.95
C GLU A 69 -22.74 -45.42 61.12
N LYS A 70 -23.19 -44.82 60.00
CA LYS A 70 -24.40 -45.13 59.16
C LYS A 70 -25.85 -45.11 59.73
N GLN A 71 -26.59 -44.05 59.36
CA GLN A 71 -28.02 -43.90 58.88
C GLN A 71 -29.17 -44.83 59.39
N PRO A 72 -30.43 -44.31 59.58
CA PRO A 72 -31.39 -44.13 58.45
C PRO A 72 -32.43 -42.96 58.54
N GLU A 73 -33.15 -42.77 57.41
CA GLU A 73 -34.16 -41.75 57.03
C GLU A 73 -35.42 -41.62 57.92
N THR A 74 -36.05 -40.43 57.94
CA THR A 74 -37.50 -40.24 57.71
C THR A 74 -37.85 -38.84 57.17
N VAL A 75 -38.88 -38.81 56.31
CA VAL A 75 -39.38 -37.76 55.40
C VAL A 75 -40.06 -36.56 56.12
N PRO A 76 -40.11 -35.36 55.50
CA PRO A 76 -41.45 -34.79 55.25
C PRO A 76 -41.66 -34.19 53.85
N ALA A 77 -42.93 -34.22 53.43
CA ALA A 77 -43.46 -33.78 52.14
C ALA A 77 -43.87 -32.27 52.15
N PRO A 78 -44.46 -31.72 51.07
CA PRO A 78 -43.94 -30.60 50.29
C PRO A 78 -44.47 -29.21 50.73
N THR A 79 -43.63 -28.18 50.67
CA THR A 79 -44.06 -26.78 50.86
C THR A 79 -44.59 -26.18 49.56
N VAL A 80 -45.83 -25.69 49.63
CA VAL A 80 -46.56 -25.01 48.55
C VAL A 80 -45.83 -23.71 48.16
N VAL A 81 -45.34 -23.63 46.92
CA VAL A 81 -44.85 -22.36 46.35
C VAL A 81 -46.06 -21.52 45.95
N LYS A 82 -46.38 -20.49 46.74
CA LYS A 82 -47.31 -19.44 46.31
C LYS A 82 -46.58 -18.53 45.32
N ARG A 83 -46.98 -18.58 44.05
CA ARG A 83 -46.63 -17.57 43.04
C ARG A 83 -47.25 -16.23 43.44
N GLY A 84 -46.47 -15.39 44.12
CA GLY A 84 -46.79 -13.98 44.37
C GLY A 84 -46.57 -13.17 43.09
N GLY A 85 -47.60 -12.46 42.67
CA GLY A 85 -47.74 -11.90 41.33
C GLY A 85 -46.71 -10.83 40.93
N PHE A 86 -46.49 -10.78 39.62
CA PHE A 86 -45.71 -9.78 38.88
C PHE A 86 -46.37 -8.38 38.86
N VAL A 87 -47.62 -8.27 39.32
CA VAL A 87 -48.44 -7.04 39.28
C VAL A 87 -47.93 -5.93 40.22
N PRO A 88 -47.61 -6.16 41.51
CA PRO A 88 -47.03 -5.11 42.37
C PRO A 88 -45.63 -4.66 41.92
N MET A 89 -44.85 -5.51 41.25
CA MET A 89 -43.52 -5.15 40.74
C MET A 89 -43.59 -4.28 39.49
N VAL A 90 -44.52 -4.56 38.58
CA VAL A 90 -44.75 -3.72 37.38
C VAL A 90 -45.42 -2.40 37.75
N LEU A 91 -46.41 -2.39 38.66
CA LEU A 91 -46.98 -1.12 39.16
C LEU A 91 -45.95 -0.29 39.93
N GLY A 92 -45.11 -0.93 40.74
CA GLY A 92 -44.01 -0.26 41.45
C GLY A 92 -42.97 0.34 40.51
N GLY A 93 -42.63 -0.36 39.42
CA GLY A 93 -41.72 0.14 38.38
C GLY A 93 -42.29 1.33 37.60
N VAL A 94 -43.57 1.30 37.20
CA VAL A 94 -44.23 2.40 36.48
C VAL A 94 -44.38 3.63 37.38
N ILE A 95 -44.71 3.45 38.66
CA ILE A 95 -44.82 4.55 39.63
C ILE A 95 -43.43 5.13 39.94
N CYS A 96 -42.38 4.30 40.05
CA CYS A 96 -41.01 4.81 40.22
C CYS A 96 -40.48 5.53 38.98
N VAL A 97 -40.82 5.08 37.77
CA VAL A 97 -40.48 5.79 36.53
C VAL A 97 -41.25 7.09 36.39
N ALA A 98 -42.54 7.12 36.74
CA ALA A 98 -43.36 8.33 36.68
C ALA A 98 -42.98 9.37 37.76
N LEU A 99 -42.70 8.93 38.99
CA LEU A 99 -42.21 9.81 40.07
C LEU A 99 -40.75 10.22 39.85
N GLY A 100 -39.92 9.33 39.31
CA GLY A 100 -38.56 9.64 38.89
C GLY A 100 -38.52 10.67 37.77
N TYR A 101 -39.40 10.55 36.77
CA TYR A 101 -39.58 11.52 35.69
C TYR A 101 -40.13 12.86 36.20
N GLY A 102 -41.15 12.84 37.06
CA GLY A 102 -41.74 14.04 37.63
C GLY A 102 -40.78 14.80 38.55
N ALA A 103 -40.01 14.10 39.38
CA ALA A 103 -39.00 14.69 40.25
C ALA A 103 -37.78 15.20 39.45
N ALA A 104 -37.34 14.46 38.42
CA ALA A 104 -36.23 14.88 37.55
C ALA A 104 -36.55 16.17 36.79
N ASN A 105 -37.76 16.28 36.22
CA ASN A 105 -38.18 17.47 35.45
C ASN A 105 -38.39 18.71 36.35
N PHE A 106 -38.69 18.50 37.64
CA PHE A 106 -38.85 19.58 38.63
C PHE A 106 -37.54 20.01 39.30
N LEU A 107 -36.55 19.11 39.44
CA LEU A 107 -35.23 19.41 40.02
C LEU A 107 -34.22 19.92 38.98
N LYS A 108 -34.31 19.49 37.71
CA LYS A 108 -33.53 19.99 36.57
C LYS A 108 -34.38 19.89 35.29
N PRO A 109 -35.05 20.97 34.85
CA PRO A 109 -35.86 20.96 33.63
C PRO A 109 -35.04 20.78 32.33
N GLU A 110 -33.70 20.81 32.41
CA GLU A 110 -32.81 20.58 31.27
C GLU A 110 -31.92 19.35 31.51
N GLY A 111 -32.15 18.29 30.73
CA GLY A 111 -31.18 17.23 30.50
C GLY A 111 -31.29 15.98 31.39
N TRP A 112 -32.22 15.09 31.07
CA TRP A 112 -32.16 13.67 31.48
C TRP A 112 -32.63 12.80 30.30
N PRO A 113 -32.00 11.64 29.98
CA PRO A 113 -31.04 10.84 30.75
C PRO A 113 -29.57 11.32 30.75
N PHE A 114 -29.22 12.36 30.00
CA PHE A 114 -27.88 12.94 29.98
C PHE A 114 -27.89 14.36 30.58
N PRO A 115 -27.48 14.54 31.85
CA PRO A 115 -27.45 15.86 32.46
C PRO A 115 -26.19 16.63 32.07
N GLY A 116 -26.34 17.68 31.26
CA GLY A 116 -25.26 18.62 30.95
C GLY A 116 -25.51 19.41 29.66
N THR A 117 -24.91 20.60 29.59
CA THR A 117 -24.88 21.60 28.50
C THR A 117 -24.41 21.08 27.12
N ASN A 118 -24.17 19.78 26.99
CA ASN A 118 -23.65 19.15 25.78
C ASN A 118 -24.72 19.04 24.70
N THR A 119 -25.99 19.39 24.93
CA THR A 119 -26.97 19.45 23.85
C THR A 119 -26.55 20.45 22.78
N GLU A 120 -25.97 21.59 23.18
CA GLU A 120 -25.42 22.57 22.23
C GLU A 120 -24.15 22.05 21.54
N GLU A 121 -23.28 21.35 22.27
CA GLU A 121 -22.06 20.72 21.74
C GLU A 121 -22.36 19.58 20.77
N LEU A 122 -23.28 18.67 21.11
CA LEU A 122 -23.78 17.62 20.22
C LEU A 122 -24.50 18.21 19.01
N VAL A 123 -25.27 19.29 19.18
CA VAL A 123 -25.90 19.98 18.05
C VAL A 123 -24.84 20.61 17.14
N GLN A 124 -23.77 21.17 17.71
CA GLN A 124 -22.61 21.67 16.95
C GLN A 124 -21.87 20.55 16.24
N GLU A 125 -21.59 19.41 16.89
CA GLU A 125 -20.97 18.23 16.27
C GLU A 125 -21.83 17.64 15.16
N ILE A 126 -23.14 17.51 15.36
CA ILE A 126 -24.07 17.03 14.31
C ILE A 126 -24.09 18.02 13.14
N THR A 127 -24.03 19.32 13.42
CA THR A 127 -23.98 20.35 12.37
C THR A 127 -22.65 20.30 11.61
N ALA A 128 -21.53 20.08 12.32
CA ALA A 128 -20.20 19.91 11.73
C ALA A 128 -20.11 18.62 10.90
N LEU A 129 -20.62 17.49 11.39
CA LEU A 129 -20.70 16.23 10.66
C LEU A 129 -21.57 16.35 9.41
N LYS A 130 -22.72 17.05 9.50
CA LYS A 130 -23.56 17.34 8.32
C LYS A 130 -22.83 18.21 7.30
N ALA A 131 -22.07 19.20 7.75
CA ALA A 131 -21.25 20.03 6.87
C ALA A 131 -20.14 19.20 6.19
N GLN A 132 -19.43 18.35 6.94
CA GLN A 132 -18.43 17.44 6.38
C GLN A 132 -19.02 16.47 5.36
N LEU A 133 -20.21 15.92 5.63
CA LEU A 133 -20.87 14.99 4.72
C LEU A 133 -21.32 15.72 3.44
N ALA A 134 -21.83 16.95 3.55
CA ALA A 134 -22.15 17.79 2.40
C ALA A 134 -20.90 18.16 1.59
N GLU A 135 -19.76 18.37 2.25
CA GLU A 135 -18.48 18.66 1.61
C GLU A 135 -17.90 17.43 0.91
N MET A 136 -17.91 16.24 1.54
CA MET A 136 -17.53 14.98 0.89
C MET A 136 -18.43 14.67 -0.31
N GLN A 137 -19.74 14.89 -0.18
CA GLN A 137 -20.67 14.70 -1.29
C GLN A 137 -20.33 15.65 -2.44
N SER A 138 -20.10 16.93 -2.15
CA SER A 138 -19.71 17.93 -3.16
C SER A 138 -18.38 17.58 -3.83
N ALA A 139 -17.39 17.10 -3.06
CA ALA A 139 -16.10 16.65 -3.57
C ALA A 139 -16.26 15.42 -4.49
N SER A 140 -17.09 14.45 -4.12
CA SER A 140 -17.36 13.27 -4.95
C SER A 140 -18.09 13.62 -6.26
N GLU A 141 -19.03 14.56 -6.23
CA GLU A 141 -19.72 15.06 -7.42
C GLU A 141 -18.77 15.84 -8.34
N ALA A 142 -17.86 16.63 -7.77
CA ALA A 142 -16.82 17.33 -8.52
C ALA A 142 -15.86 16.35 -9.19
N GLN A 143 -15.46 15.29 -8.49
CA GLN A 143 -14.59 14.24 -9.03
C GLN A 143 -15.28 13.43 -10.14
N ALA A 144 -16.56 13.08 -9.98
CA ALA A 144 -17.34 12.42 -11.02
C ALA A 144 -17.46 13.28 -12.28
N LYS A 145 -17.67 14.59 -12.13
CA LYS A 145 -17.71 15.54 -13.26
C LYS A 145 -16.35 15.68 -13.93
N ALA A 146 -15.26 15.75 -13.16
CA ALA A 146 -13.90 15.81 -13.70
C ALA A 146 -13.56 14.53 -14.50
N GLN A 147 -13.95 13.37 -14.00
CA GLN A 147 -13.77 12.09 -14.69
C GLN A 147 -14.60 12.02 -15.97
N ALA A 148 -15.86 12.45 -15.96
CA ALA A 148 -16.69 12.53 -17.16
C ALA A 148 -16.10 13.48 -18.22
N ALA A 149 -15.62 14.65 -17.80
CA ALA A 149 -14.95 15.60 -18.69
C ALA A 149 -13.66 15.01 -19.30
N SER A 150 -12.87 14.26 -18.52
CA SER A 150 -11.68 13.57 -19.03
C SER A 150 -12.02 12.49 -20.06
N GLN A 151 -13.12 11.74 -19.86
CA GLN A 151 -13.59 10.73 -20.81
C GLN A 151 -14.09 11.36 -22.11
N ASP A 152 -14.81 12.47 -22.03
CA ASP A 152 -15.28 13.18 -23.22
C ASP A 152 -14.13 13.83 -23.98
N ALA A 153 -13.11 14.35 -23.29
CA ALA A 153 -11.88 14.82 -23.91
C ALA A 153 -11.13 13.69 -24.63
N LEU A 154 -10.99 12.53 -24.00
CA LEU A 154 -10.39 11.33 -24.60
C LEU A 154 -11.17 10.87 -25.83
N ARG A 155 -12.52 10.86 -25.77
CA ARG A 155 -13.37 10.54 -26.93
C ARG A 155 -13.14 11.52 -28.07
N SER A 156 -13.11 12.82 -27.79
CA SER A 156 -12.86 13.83 -28.82
C SER A 156 -11.48 13.68 -29.46
N VAL A 157 -10.44 13.38 -28.68
CA VAL A 157 -9.09 13.12 -29.19
C VAL A 157 -9.06 11.85 -30.04
N LEU A 158 -9.77 10.80 -29.60
CA LEU A 158 -9.85 9.54 -30.34
C LEU A 158 -10.62 9.71 -31.66
N GLU A 159 -11.72 10.44 -31.65
CA GLU A 159 -12.51 10.76 -32.85
C GLU A 159 -11.71 11.64 -33.82
N GLN A 160 -10.94 12.61 -33.32
CA GLN A 160 -10.00 13.38 -34.13
C GLN A 160 -8.92 12.49 -34.74
N LYS A 161 -8.26 11.62 -33.96
CA LYS A 161 -7.25 10.68 -34.45
C LYS A 161 -7.81 9.68 -35.48
N ILE A 162 -9.05 9.21 -35.29
CA ILE A 162 -9.74 8.36 -36.26
C ILE A 162 -10.02 9.11 -37.55
N SER A 163 -10.44 10.38 -37.47
CA SER A 163 -10.65 11.23 -38.64
C SER A 163 -9.35 11.61 -39.36
N GLU A 164 -8.24 11.73 -38.63
CA GLU A 164 -6.89 11.96 -39.19
C GLU A 164 -6.34 10.70 -39.86
N MET A 165 -6.65 9.51 -39.32
CA MET A 165 -6.36 8.20 -39.92
C MET A 165 -7.38 7.81 -40.99
N ASP A 166 -7.83 8.73 -41.86
CA ASP A 166 -8.75 8.40 -42.96
C ASP A 166 -8.07 7.49 -44.01
N LYS A 167 -7.94 6.20 -43.66
CA LYS A 167 -7.45 5.12 -44.52
C LYS A 167 -8.29 5.02 -45.78
N SER A 168 -9.52 5.54 -45.79
CA SER A 168 -10.41 5.59 -46.95
C SER A 168 -9.85 6.52 -48.04
N ALA A 169 -9.25 7.66 -47.67
CA ALA A 169 -8.61 8.57 -48.61
C ALA A 169 -7.32 7.96 -49.19
N GLU A 170 -6.52 7.29 -48.37
CA GLU A 170 -5.32 6.55 -48.83
C GLU A 170 -5.69 5.35 -49.73
N ILE A 171 -6.72 4.57 -49.37
CA ILE A 171 -7.25 3.46 -50.18
C ILE A 171 -7.87 3.97 -51.49
N ALA A 172 -8.59 5.09 -51.47
CA ALA A 172 -9.13 5.71 -52.68
C ALA A 172 -8.00 6.17 -53.61
N SER A 173 -6.97 6.81 -53.07
CA SER A 173 -5.76 7.18 -53.82
C SER A 173 -5.03 5.96 -54.41
N LEU A 174 -4.90 4.88 -53.64
CA LEU A 174 -4.32 3.61 -54.12
C LEU A 174 -5.17 2.99 -55.24
N SER A 175 -6.49 3.00 -55.09
CA SER A 175 -7.44 2.50 -56.09
C SER A 175 -7.38 3.32 -57.38
N ASP A 176 -7.31 4.64 -57.30
CA ASP A 176 -7.19 5.53 -58.46
C ASP A 176 -5.86 5.33 -59.20
N ARG A 177 -4.76 5.11 -58.45
CA ARG A 177 -3.44 4.82 -59.02
C ARG A 177 -3.39 3.44 -59.67
N LEU A 178 -4.03 2.43 -59.08
CA LEU A 178 -4.16 1.10 -59.67
C LEU A 178 -4.96 1.15 -60.98
N LYS A 179 -6.06 1.90 -61.00
CA LYS A 179 -6.87 2.11 -62.20
C LYS A 179 -6.09 2.82 -63.31
N GLY A 180 -5.32 3.86 -62.95
CA GLY A 180 -4.42 4.53 -63.89
C GLY A 180 -3.30 3.64 -64.43
N PHE A 181 -2.87 2.64 -63.67
CA PHE A 181 -1.93 1.62 -64.14
C PHE A 181 -2.59 0.65 -65.13
N GLU A 182 -3.79 0.18 -64.80
CA GLU A 182 -4.59 -0.73 -65.63
C GLU A 182 -4.91 -0.09 -67.00
N ASP A 183 -5.27 1.20 -67.01
CA ASP A 183 -5.49 1.98 -68.23
C ASP A 183 -4.21 2.08 -69.09
N ARG A 184 -3.04 2.25 -68.47
CA ARG A 184 -1.75 2.32 -69.18
C ARG A 184 -1.34 0.97 -69.78
N VAL A 185 -1.59 -0.13 -69.08
CA VAL A 185 -1.36 -1.49 -69.60
C VAL A 185 -2.27 -1.75 -70.80
N THR A 186 -3.56 -1.40 -70.68
CA THR A 186 -4.53 -1.58 -71.77
C THR A 186 -4.17 -0.73 -73.00
N GLN A 187 -3.71 0.50 -72.78
CA GLN A 187 -3.25 1.39 -73.86
C GLN A 187 -2.00 0.85 -74.58
N ILE A 188 -1.12 0.19 -73.82
CA ILE A 188 0.06 -0.46 -74.34
C ILE A 188 -0.31 -1.68 -75.20
N GLU A 189 -1.22 -2.53 -74.72
CA GLU A 189 -1.67 -3.73 -75.45
C GLU A 189 -2.45 -3.39 -76.73
N ALA A 190 -3.15 -2.25 -76.75
CA ALA A 190 -3.90 -1.77 -77.92
C ALA A 190 -3.00 -1.19 -79.02
N ARG A 191 -1.70 -1.01 -78.78
CA ARG A 191 -0.78 -0.43 -79.76
C ARG A 191 -0.38 -1.50 -80.80
N PRO A 192 -0.57 -1.26 -82.11
CA PRO A 192 -0.25 -2.26 -83.12
C PRO A 192 1.24 -2.59 -83.11
N VAL A 193 1.55 -3.84 -82.75
CA VAL A 193 2.89 -4.41 -82.57
C VAL A 193 3.78 -4.26 -83.83
N ALA A 194 3.18 -4.02 -84.99
CA ALA A 194 3.88 -3.90 -86.28
C ALA A 194 4.82 -2.68 -86.39
N GLU A 195 4.61 -1.60 -85.62
CA GLU A 195 5.43 -0.37 -85.70
C GLU A 195 6.48 -0.27 -84.58
N ALA A 196 6.23 -0.94 -83.44
CA ALA A 196 7.10 -0.91 -82.26
C ALA A 196 8.32 -1.86 -82.33
N ILE A 197 8.29 -2.87 -83.21
CA ILE A 197 9.39 -3.85 -83.38
C ILE A 197 10.50 -3.33 -84.31
N VAL A 198 10.29 -2.23 -85.05
CA VAL A 198 11.17 -1.86 -86.19
C VAL A 198 12.11 -0.67 -85.91
N SER A 199 11.90 0.16 -84.87
CA SER A 199 12.84 1.25 -84.52
C SER A 199 13.49 1.07 -83.13
N PRO A 200 14.83 1.23 -83.01
CA PRO A 200 15.54 1.19 -81.73
C PRO A 200 15.05 2.21 -80.69
N GLU A 201 14.50 3.35 -81.14
CA GLU A 201 13.94 4.34 -80.21
C GLU A 201 12.63 3.90 -79.56
N ALA A 202 11.80 3.10 -80.25
CA ALA A 202 10.52 2.62 -79.71
C ALA A 202 10.72 1.56 -78.60
N THR A 203 11.66 0.64 -78.76
CA THR A 203 12.04 -0.33 -77.73
C THR A 203 12.67 0.36 -76.52
N ALA A 204 13.59 1.30 -76.73
CA ALA A 204 14.21 2.05 -75.64
C ALA A 204 13.21 2.91 -74.84
N ALA A 205 12.17 3.46 -75.49
CA ALA A 205 11.10 4.18 -74.79
C ALA A 205 10.26 3.25 -73.91
N TYR A 206 10.00 2.03 -74.38
CA TYR A 206 9.22 1.02 -73.67
C TYR A 206 9.98 0.44 -72.46
N GLU A 207 11.28 0.19 -72.61
CA GLU A 207 12.17 -0.23 -71.51
C GLU A 207 12.23 0.83 -70.40
N ARG A 208 12.33 2.12 -70.75
CA ARG A 208 12.25 3.21 -69.75
C ARG A 208 10.91 3.24 -69.04
N GLN A 209 9.81 2.99 -69.75
CA GLN A 209 8.49 2.98 -69.16
C GLN A 209 8.29 1.79 -68.21
N LEU A 210 8.79 0.60 -68.57
CA LEU A 210 8.82 -0.55 -67.67
C LEU A 210 9.66 -0.29 -66.42
N ALA A 211 10.84 0.33 -66.58
CA ALA A 211 11.69 0.72 -65.45
C ALA A 211 10.98 1.71 -64.51
N GLN A 212 10.36 2.77 -65.05
CA GLN A 212 9.58 3.71 -64.24
C GLN A 212 8.40 3.04 -63.53
N MET A 213 7.79 2.05 -64.18
CA MET A 213 6.65 1.33 -63.61
C MET A 213 7.08 0.39 -62.48
N GLN A 214 8.22 -0.28 -62.64
CA GLN A 214 8.87 -1.07 -61.60
C GLN A 214 9.30 -0.19 -60.41
N ASP A 215 9.91 0.97 -60.68
CA ASP A 215 10.30 1.92 -59.63
C ASP A 215 9.09 2.44 -58.84
N LEU A 216 8.00 2.80 -59.54
CA LEU A 216 6.77 3.23 -58.88
C LEU A 216 6.18 2.10 -58.02
N LEU A 217 6.12 0.88 -58.55
CA LEU A 217 5.60 -0.28 -57.81
C LEU A 217 6.45 -0.56 -56.56
N ASN A 218 7.77 -0.58 -56.71
CA ASN A 218 8.71 -0.79 -55.60
C ASN A 218 8.58 0.31 -54.54
N SER A 219 8.43 1.57 -54.97
CA SER A 219 8.22 2.70 -54.05
C SER A 219 6.90 2.58 -53.28
N GLU A 220 5.85 2.06 -53.93
CA GLU A 220 4.55 1.90 -53.29
C GLU A 220 4.54 0.73 -52.31
N ILE A 221 5.20 -0.37 -52.66
CA ILE A 221 5.39 -1.51 -51.76
C ILE A 221 6.13 -1.06 -50.51
N ALA A 222 7.24 -0.32 -50.66
CA ALA A 222 8.00 0.20 -49.52
C ALA A 222 7.17 1.12 -48.63
N ARG A 223 6.35 2.00 -49.23
CA ARG A 223 5.45 2.89 -48.48
C ARG A 223 4.35 2.12 -47.73
N LEU A 224 3.79 1.10 -48.35
CA LEU A 224 2.77 0.24 -47.72
C LEU A 224 3.36 -0.59 -46.58
N GLU A 225 4.58 -1.10 -46.73
CA GLU A 225 5.31 -1.77 -45.66
C GLU A 225 5.56 -0.83 -44.48
N GLU A 226 6.05 0.39 -44.74
CA GLU A 226 6.26 1.40 -43.69
C GLU A 226 4.94 1.78 -42.99
N ALA A 227 3.86 2.00 -43.74
CA ALA A 227 2.56 2.33 -43.18
C ALA A 227 1.99 1.18 -42.34
N LYS A 228 2.20 -0.08 -42.77
CA LYS A 228 1.80 -1.27 -42.03
C LYS A 228 2.61 -1.38 -40.73
N ASP A 229 3.92 -1.24 -40.79
CA ASP A 229 4.78 -1.36 -39.61
C ASP A 229 4.45 -0.26 -38.58
N LYS A 230 4.19 0.96 -39.05
CA LYS A 230 3.72 2.06 -38.20
C LYS A 230 2.36 1.75 -37.57
N ALA A 231 1.39 1.25 -38.35
CA ALA A 231 0.07 0.91 -37.83
C ALA A 231 0.14 -0.21 -36.77
N VAL A 232 0.97 -1.23 -36.98
CA VAL A 232 1.20 -2.32 -36.02
C VAL A 232 1.89 -1.78 -34.76
N ALA A 233 2.86 -0.89 -34.90
CA ALA A 233 3.54 -0.26 -33.76
C ALA A 233 2.56 0.60 -32.93
N GLU A 234 1.70 1.38 -33.58
CA GLU A 234 0.68 2.19 -32.91
C GLU A 234 -0.38 1.33 -32.20
N GLU A 235 -0.84 0.23 -32.83
CA GLU A 235 -1.76 -0.72 -32.22
C GLU A 235 -1.15 -1.38 -30.97
N ASN A 236 0.10 -1.84 -31.07
CA ASN A 236 0.81 -2.44 -29.94
C ASN A 236 1.02 -1.44 -28.81
N ALA A 237 1.38 -0.18 -29.13
CA ALA A 237 1.53 0.87 -28.14
C ALA A 237 0.19 1.19 -27.44
N ALA A 238 -0.91 1.26 -28.18
CA ALA A 238 -2.24 1.50 -27.62
C ALA A 238 -2.69 0.34 -26.71
N ARG A 239 -2.42 -0.91 -27.12
CA ARG A 239 -2.70 -2.09 -26.31
C ARG A 239 -1.87 -2.11 -25.02
N ALA A 240 -0.58 -1.82 -25.11
CA ALA A 240 0.31 -1.73 -23.94
C ALA A 240 -0.14 -0.63 -22.98
N ALA A 241 -0.49 0.56 -23.48
CA ALA A 241 -1.01 1.65 -22.66
C ALA A 241 -2.31 1.26 -21.92
N THR A 242 -3.20 0.55 -22.61
CA THR A 242 -4.46 0.05 -22.01
C THR A 242 -4.19 -0.99 -20.91
N ALA A 243 -3.27 -1.93 -21.17
CA ALA A 243 -2.88 -2.95 -20.21
C ALA A 243 -2.24 -2.32 -18.95
N LYS A 244 -1.35 -1.34 -19.13
CA LYS A 244 -0.74 -0.57 -18.06
C LYS A 244 -1.76 0.20 -17.21
N ALA A 245 -2.71 0.89 -17.84
CA ALA A 245 -3.77 1.61 -17.12
C ALA A 245 -4.68 0.66 -16.32
N ARG A 246 -4.98 -0.52 -16.87
CA ARG A 246 -5.73 -1.57 -16.17
C ARG A 246 -4.95 -2.10 -14.98
N LEU A 247 -3.66 -2.41 -15.15
CA LEU A 247 -2.79 -2.86 -14.06
C LEU A 247 -2.78 -1.84 -12.91
N GLN A 248 -2.56 -0.56 -13.22
CA GLN A 248 -2.54 0.51 -12.22
C GLN A 248 -3.85 0.56 -11.43
N THR A 249 -4.99 0.47 -12.12
CA THR A 249 -6.32 0.49 -11.47
C THR A 249 -6.51 -0.68 -10.50
N LEU A 250 -6.11 -1.89 -10.89
CA LEU A 250 -6.23 -3.08 -10.05
C LEU A 250 -5.30 -3.01 -8.84
N VAL A 251 -4.05 -2.58 -9.05
CA VAL A 251 -3.05 -2.41 -7.98
C VAL A 251 -3.49 -1.32 -6.98
N ASP A 252 -4.03 -0.21 -7.46
CA ASP A 252 -4.57 0.85 -6.61
C ASP A 252 -5.74 0.38 -5.76
N ALA A 253 -6.65 -0.39 -6.36
CA ALA A 253 -7.80 -0.99 -5.69
C ALA A 253 -7.40 -2.13 -4.71
N GLY A 254 -6.20 -2.68 -4.83
CA GLY A 254 -5.74 -3.84 -4.08
C GLY A 254 -6.33 -5.17 -4.59
N GLU A 255 -6.87 -5.18 -5.80
CA GLU A 255 -7.45 -6.39 -6.41
C GLU A 255 -6.34 -7.28 -7.02
N PRO A 256 -6.57 -8.60 -7.15
CA PRO A 256 -5.68 -9.47 -7.91
C PRO A 256 -5.48 -8.99 -9.35
N PHE A 257 -4.22 -8.96 -9.80
CA PHE A 257 -3.82 -8.37 -11.09
C PHE A 257 -2.98 -9.30 -11.97
N ALA A 258 -2.97 -10.60 -11.68
CA ALA A 258 -2.22 -11.60 -12.45
C ALA A 258 -2.55 -11.59 -13.95
N GLU A 259 -3.83 -11.45 -14.33
CA GLU A 259 -4.22 -11.34 -15.75
C GLU A 259 -3.63 -10.08 -16.40
N ALA A 260 -3.66 -8.94 -15.70
CA ALA A 260 -3.14 -7.69 -16.24
C ALA A 260 -1.62 -7.73 -16.46
N LEU A 261 -0.87 -8.48 -15.64
CA LEU A 261 0.55 -8.71 -15.89
C LEU A 261 0.81 -9.51 -17.16
N THR A 262 -0.04 -10.51 -17.46
CA THR A 262 0.12 -11.29 -18.70
C THR A 262 -0.12 -10.47 -19.96
N ASP A 263 -1.01 -9.46 -19.87
CA ASP A 263 -1.32 -8.56 -20.99
C ASP A 263 -0.19 -7.55 -21.28
N ILE A 264 0.61 -7.17 -20.27
CA ILE A 264 1.77 -6.28 -20.45
C ILE A 264 2.96 -7.05 -21.05
N GLY A 265 3.20 -8.28 -20.58
CA GLY A 265 4.35 -9.08 -20.99
C GLY A 265 5.70 -8.46 -20.58
N GLY A 266 6.81 -9.05 -21.03
CA GLY A 266 8.16 -8.56 -20.73
C GLY A 266 8.68 -8.99 -19.35
N ASP A 267 9.74 -8.30 -18.90
CA ASP A 267 10.36 -8.56 -17.60
C ASP A 267 9.61 -7.78 -16.51
N VAL A 268 8.85 -8.50 -15.69
CA VAL A 268 8.05 -7.90 -14.61
C VAL A 268 8.84 -8.05 -13.30
N PRO A 269 9.03 -6.99 -12.51
CA PRO A 269 9.72 -7.10 -11.22
C PRO A 269 9.06 -8.13 -10.29
N GLN A 270 9.88 -8.89 -9.56
CA GLN A 270 9.43 -10.00 -8.71
C GLN A 270 8.36 -9.57 -7.68
N ALA A 271 8.48 -8.35 -7.13
CA ALA A 271 7.53 -7.81 -6.16
C ALA A 271 6.09 -7.75 -6.69
N LEU A 272 5.90 -7.45 -7.98
CA LEU A 272 4.58 -7.49 -8.62
C LEU A 272 4.12 -8.93 -8.86
N GLN A 273 5.02 -9.83 -9.26
CA GLN A 273 4.68 -11.23 -9.51
C GLN A 273 4.19 -11.94 -8.24
N ASP A 274 4.86 -11.72 -7.12
CA ASP A 274 4.53 -12.35 -5.84
C ASP A 274 3.16 -11.90 -5.30
N ALA A 275 2.80 -10.64 -5.55
CA ALA A 275 1.52 -10.07 -5.12
C ALA A 275 0.37 -10.24 -6.13
N ALA A 276 0.66 -10.67 -7.36
CA ALA A 276 -0.31 -10.67 -8.46
C ALA A 276 -1.56 -11.51 -8.22
N GLN A 277 -1.41 -12.64 -7.53
CA GLN A 277 -2.52 -13.60 -7.30
C GLN A 277 -3.45 -13.16 -6.18
N THR A 278 -2.91 -12.52 -5.14
CA THR A 278 -3.67 -12.12 -3.95
C THR A 278 -4.11 -10.67 -3.99
N GLY A 279 -3.42 -9.84 -4.78
CA GLY A 279 -3.48 -8.40 -4.64
C GLY A 279 -2.56 -7.90 -3.54
N ILE A 280 -2.62 -6.58 -3.32
CA ILE A 280 -1.80 -5.83 -2.36
C ILE A 280 -2.78 -5.14 -1.40
N PRO A 281 -2.44 -5.00 -0.09
CA PRO A 281 -3.28 -4.27 0.85
C PRO A 281 -3.66 -2.88 0.31
N SER A 282 -4.95 -2.55 0.33
CA SER A 282 -5.45 -1.26 -0.17
C SER A 282 -5.07 -0.11 0.78
N VAL A 283 -5.09 1.14 0.29
CA VAL A 283 -4.86 2.32 1.14
C VAL A 283 -5.85 2.34 2.31
N THR A 284 -7.13 2.08 2.03
CA THR A 284 -8.20 2.08 3.02
C THR A 284 -7.98 1.00 4.07
N GLU A 285 -7.63 -0.21 3.65
CA GLU A 285 -7.36 -1.34 4.56
C GLU A 285 -6.19 -1.05 5.50
N LEU A 286 -5.10 -0.48 4.97
CA LEU A 286 -3.94 -0.09 5.77
C LEU A 286 -4.29 1.05 6.75
N GLN A 287 -5.14 1.99 6.35
CA GLN A 287 -5.60 3.08 7.22
C GLN A 287 -6.51 2.59 8.35
N GLU A 288 -7.46 1.71 8.04
CA GLU A 288 -8.41 1.16 9.01
C GLU A 288 -7.74 0.24 10.05
N SER A 289 -6.79 -0.59 9.60
CA SER A 289 -6.08 -1.54 10.46
C SER A 289 -5.03 -0.87 11.38
N TYR A 290 -4.56 0.33 11.03
CA TYR A 290 -3.51 1.03 11.77
C TYR A 290 -3.87 1.30 13.23
N ALA A 291 -5.09 1.80 13.48
CA ALA A 291 -5.52 2.22 14.82
C ALA A 291 -5.60 1.05 15.81
N GLU A 292 -5.86 -0.17 15.34
CA GLU A 292 -5.79 -1.36 16.18
C GLU A 292 -4.35 -1.75 16.50
N ALA A 293 -3.47 -1.79 15.49
CA ALA A 293 -2.06 -2.12 15.66
C ALA A 293 -1.35 -1.12 16.60
N ALA A 294 -1.60 0.19 16.41
CA ALA A 294 -1.02 1.25 17.24
C ALA A 294 -1.41 1.14 18.71
N ARG A 295 -2.67 0.78 19.01
CA ARG A 295 -3.11 0.56 20.40
C ARG A 295 -2.40 -0.62 21.05
N LYS A 296 -2.23 -1.74 20.34
CA LYS A 296 -1.47 -2.90 20.85
C LYS A 296 -0.02 -2.53 21.12
N ALA A 297 0.60 -1.82 20.17
CA ALA A 297 1.97 -1.34 20.28
C ALA A 297 2.18 -0.41 21.48
N LEU A 298 1.25 0.53 21.72
CA LEU A 298 1.31 1.43 22.87
C LEU A 298 1.21 0.66 24.21
N VAL A 299 0.33 -0.34 24.29
CA VAL A 299 0.20 -1.19 25.49
C VAL A 299 1.47 -2.00 25.73
N ALA A 300 2.05 -2.61 24.69
CA ALA A 300 3.28 -3.38 24.82
C ALA A 300 4.48 -2.51 25.23
N ALA A 301 4.64 -1.34 24.59
CA ALA A 301 5.70 -0.39 24.92
C ALA A 301 5.56 0.15 26.36
N SER A 302 4.35 0.53 26.78
CA SER A 302 4.12 1.06 28.13
C SER A 302 4.31 0.00 29.23
N ARG A 303 3.99 -1.27 28.96
CA ARG A 303 4.23 -2.38 29.89
C ARG A 303 5.71 -2.58 30.17
N VAL A 304 6.54 -2.59 29.12
CA VAL A 304 8.00 -2.76 29.29
C VAL A 304 8.62 -1.57 30.00
N ALA A 305 8.19 -0.34 29.69
CA ALA A 305 8.62 0.85 30.42
C ALA A 305 8.27 0.78 31.92
N TYR A 306 7.10 0.21 32.26
CA TYR A 306 6.69 0.00 33.65
C TYR A 306 7.52 -1.09 34.35
N GLU A 307 7.76 -2.22 33.68
CA GLU A 307 8.54 -3.35 34.21
C GLU A 307 10.04 -3.03 34.36
N ALA A 308 10.56 -2.14 33.52
CA ALA A 308 11.95 -1.67 33.57
C ALA A 308 12.25 -0.75 34.77
N GLY A 309 11.24 -0.35 35.55
CA GLY A 309 11.43 0.53 36.70
C GLY A 309 11.99 1.90 36.33
N GLU A 310 11.83 2.31 35.07
CA GLU A 310 12.26 3.61 34.58
C GLU A 310 11.44 4.68 35.31
N GLU A 311 12.12 5.49 36.11
CA GLU A 311 11.50 6.43 37.02
C GLU A 311 10.44 7.31 36.32
N SER A 312 9.34 7.54 37.04
CA SER A 312 8.51 8.74 36.89
C SER A 312 7.33 8.68 35.89
N TRP A 313 6.51 7.64 35.81
CA TRP A 313 5.09 7.90 35.47
C TRP A 313 4.38 8.53 36.69
N PHE A 314 4.65 8.02 37.90
CA PHE A 314 4.12 8.57 39.15
C PHE A 314 4.65 9.98 39.45
N GLN A 315 5.96 10.23 39.28
CA GLN A 315 6.55 11.57 39.43
C GLN A 315 6.14 12.52 38.29
N THR A 316 5.85 12.03 37.07
CA THR A 316 5.32 12.84 35.97
C THR A 316 3.87 13.22 36.24
N VAL A 317 3.01 12.27 36.64
CA VAL A 317 1.60 12.53 37.04
C VAL A 317 1.53 13.47 38.25
N LEU A 318 2.45 13.35 39.21
CA LEU A 318 2.56 14.31 40.31
C LEU A 318 2.96 15.70 39.79
N ARG A 319 3.93 15.83 38.89
CA ARG A 319 4.29 17.11 38.25
C ARG A 319 3.13 17.71 37.44
N THR A 320 2.29 16.90 36.80
CA THR A 320 1.13 17.35 36.02
C THR A 320 -0.01 17.87 36.90
N GLN A 321 -0.20 17.31 38.11
CA GLN A 321 -1.21 17.77 39.07
C GLN A 321 -0.79 19.05 39.83
N ILE A 322 0.51 19.36 39.93
CA ILE A 322 1.02 20.54 40.67
C ILE A 322 1.21 21.76 39.73
N GLY A 323 0.79 21.69 38.47
CA GLY A 323 0.55 22.89 37.67
C GLY A 323 1.79 23.69 37.22
N LEU A 324 2.92 23.03 37.00
CA LEU A 324 4.05 23.63 36.25
C LEU A 324 4.00 23.15 34.81
N ARG A 325 3.16 23.82 34.01
CA ARG A 325 3.10 23.63 32.56
C ARG A 325 4.43 24.11 31.97
N SER A 326 5.36 23.18 31.71
CA SER A 326 6.54 23.46 30.91
C SER A 326 6.10 23.67 29.47
N THR A 327 6.02 24.93 29.05
CA THR A 327 5.84 25.35 27.66
C THR A 327 7.18 25.29 26.91
N LYS A 328 7.77 24.10 26.84
CA LYS A 328 8.67 23.74 25.75
C LYS A 328 7.89 22.80 24.81
N PRO A 329 8.01 22.98 23.49
CA PRO A 329 7.32 22.12 22.53
C PRO A 329 7.71 20.66 22.84
N LYS A 330 6.74 19.77 23.08
CA LYS A 330 7.03 18.34 23.08
C LYS A 330 7.21 17.90 21.62
N GLU A 331 8.43 18.01 21.13
CA GLU A 331 9.07 16.89 20.43
C GLU A 331 9.29 15.81 21.50
N GLY A 332 8.89 14.58 21.22
CA GLY A 332 9.07 13.47 22.15
C GLY A 332 9.40 12.19 21.39
N ASP A 333 10.35 11.44 21.91
CA ASP A 333 10.67 10.06 21.52
C ASP A 333 9.79 9.04 22.26
N ASP A 334 8.79 9.54 23.02
CA ASP A 334 7.78 8.72 23.67
C ASP A 334 7.01 7.90 22.61
N ALA A 335 6.73 6.62 22.88
CA ALA A 335 6.09 5.71 21.92
C ALA A 335 4.79 6.26 21.31
N ASP A 336 3.99 6.98 22.10
CA ASP A 336 2.75 7.65 21.67
C ASP A 336 3.00 8.75 20.62
N ALA A 337 4.07 9.54 20.79
CA ALA A 337 4.42 10.60 19.85
C ALA A 337 4.88 10.04 18.50
N ILE A 338 5.62 8.93 18.52
CA ILE A 338 6.05 8.20 17.32
C ILE A 338 4.84 7.63 16.58
N LEU A 339 3.93 6.96 17.29
CA LEU A 339 2.70 6.42 16.71
C LEU A 339 1.82 7.53 16.13
N SER A 340 1.62 8.65 16.83
CA SER A 340 0.82 9.76 16.31
C SER A 340 1.41 10.39 15.03
N ARG A 341 2.75 10.50 14.93
CA ARG A 341 3.43 10.99 13.72
C ARG A 341 3.31 10.01 12.56
N ALA A 342 3.42 8.71 12.84
CA ALA A 342 3.21 7.66 11.85
C ALA A 342 1.75 7.64 11.37
N GLU A 343 0.77 7.81 12.27
CA GLU A 343 -0.66 7.88 11.95
C GLU A 343 -0.98 9.02 10.96
N GLN A 344 -0.38 10.20 11.16
CA GLN A 344 -0.52 11.29 10.21
C GLN A 344 0.00 10.88 8.82
N SER A 345 1.17 10.24 8.76
CA SER A 345 1.75 9.76 7.50
C SER A 345 0.86 8.69 6.84
N VAL A 346 0.21 7.83 7.62
CA VAL A 346 -0.77 6.84 7.13
C VAL A 346 -2.03 7.51 6.58
N ARG A 347 -2.57 8.52 7.26
CA ARG A 347 -3.70 9.31 6.78
C ARG A 347 -3.38 10.05 5.47
N ASP A 348 -2.14 10.49 5.32
CA ASP A 348 -1.66 11.15 4.10
C ASP A 348 -1.28 10.16 2.98
N GLY A 349 -1.41 8.83 3.19
CA GLY A 349 -1.04 7.79 2.23
C GLY A 349 0.47 7.61 2.04
N MET A 350 1.30 8.23 2.90
CA MET A 350 2.75 8.20 2.86
C MET A 350 3.31 7.00 3.64
N PHE A 351 3.02 5.78 3.17
CA PHE A 351 3.35 4.54 3.88
C PHE A 351 4.86 4.32 4.10
N ALA A 352 5.72 4.67 3.13
CA ALA A 352 7.17 4.56 3.29
C ALA A 352 7.68 5.41 4.48
N LYS A 353 7.19 6.65 4.59
CA LYS A 353 7.50 7.56 5.71
C LYS A 353 6.92 7.07 7.04
N ALA A 354 5.73 6.48 7.01
CA ALA A 354 5.12 5.88 8.20
C ALA A 354 5.99 4.72 8.73
N ILE A 355 6.44 3.82 7.84
CA ILE A 355 7.32 2.69 8.19
C ILE A 355 8.64 3.18 8.78
N GLU A 356 9.27 4.19 8.18
CA GLU A 356 10.50 4.81 8.72
C GLU A 356 10.27 5.37 10.13
N THR A 357 9.17 6.10 10.32
CA THR A 357 8.81 6.69 11.62
C THR A 357 8.60 5.61 12.68
N LEU A 358 7.92 4.51 12.34
CA LEU A 358 7.71 3.36 13.23
C LEU A 358 9.01 2.62 13.56
N GLY A 359 10.07 2.82 12.77
CA GLY A 359 11.40 2.27 13.04
C GLY A 359 11.99 2.72 14.37
N ALA A 360 11.61 3.91 14.85
CA ALA A 360 12.06 4.50 16.12
C ALA A 360 11.27 4.01 17.35
N LEU A 361 10.21 3.21 17.15
CA LEU A 361 9.38 2.72 18.24
C LEU A 361 10.17 1.74 19.14
N PRO A 362 9.95 1.75 20.48
CA PRO A 362 10.56 0.76 21.36
C PRO A 362 10.27 -0.67 20.89
N GLU A 363 11.24 -1.58 21.07
CA GLU A 363 11.21 -2.92 20.48
C GLU A 363 9.91 -3.69 20.77
N ALA A 364 9.38 -3.57 22.00
CA ALA A 364 8.12 -4.20 22.40
C ALA A 364 6.91 -3.67 21.61
N GLY A 365 6.83 -2.36 21.37
CA GLY A 365 5.77 -1.78 20.54
C GLY A 365 5.99 -2.08 19.05
N LYS A 366 7.26 -2.09 18.61
CA LYS A 366 7.63 -2.39 17.23
C LYS A 366 7.25 -3.82 16.84
N ALA A 367 7.40 -4.78 17.76
CA ALA A 367 6.97 -6.16 17.56
C ALA A 367 5.46 -6.27 17.27
N GLU A 368 4.62 -5.54 18.00
CA GLU A 368 3.16 -5.51 17.76
C GLU A 368 2.79 -4.81 16.44
N MET A 369 3.60 -3.84 15.98
CA MET A 369 3.41 -3.18 14.69
C MET A 369 3.92 -4.01 13.49
N GLN A 370 4.75 -5.05 13.70
CA GLN A 370 5.36 -5.80 12.60
C GLN A 370 4.38 -6.34 11.55
N PRO A 371 3.21 -6.92 11.92
CA PRO A 371 2.26 -7.40 10.92
C PRO A 371 1.77 -6.27 10.00
N TRP A 372 1.44 -5.11 10.56
CA TRP A 372 1.01 -3.94 9.80
C TRP A 372 2.15 -3.37 8.95
N ILE A 373 3.37 -3.30 9.51
CA ILE A 373 4.56 -2.83 8.78
C ILE A 373 4.83 -3.73 7.56
N ALA A 374 4.71 -5.05 7.71
CA ALA A 374 4.92 -6.00 6.60
C ALA A 374 3.89 -5.80 5.47
N GLU A 375 2.63 -5.55 5.79
CA GLU A 375 1.58 -5.25 4.81
C GLU A 375 1.81 -3.90 4.11
N ALA A 376 2.16 -2.87 4.87
CA ALA A 376 2.50 -1.56 4.33
C ALA A 376 3.75 -1.63 3.42
N GLN A 377 4.77 -2.41 3.80
CA GLN A 377 5.98 -2.60 3.02
C GLN A 377 5.69 -3.30 1.69
N LYS A 378 4.85 -4.36 1.69
CA LYS A 378 4.39 -5.01 0.45
C LYS A 378 3.77 -4.00 -0.52
N ARG A 379 2.99 -3.04 -0.01
CA ARG A 379 2.41 -1.98 -0.85
C ARG A 379 3.48 -1.04 -1.40
N VAL A 380 4.42 -0.60 -0.58
CA VAL A 380 5.53 0.28 -1.02
C VAL A 380 6.38 -0.39 -2.09
N ASP A 381 6.75 -1.66 -1.89
CA ASP A 381 7.57 -2.43 -2.84
C ASP A 381 6.84 -2.62 -4.16
N ALA A 382 5.56 -3.00 -4.11
CA ALA A 382 4.77 -3.21 -5.30
C ALA A 382 4.50 -1.91 -6.08
N MET A 383 4.29 -0.78 -5.39
CA MET A 383 4.14 0.53 -6.05
C MET A 383 5.44 0.99 -6.70
N THR A 384 6.58 0.75 -6.04
CA THR A 384 7.90 1.04 -6.62
C THR A 384 8.13 0.22 -7.89
N ALA A 385 7.80 -1.07 -7.85
CA ALA A 385 7.86 -1.95 -9.01
C ALA A 385 6.86 -1.56 -10.12
N LEU A 386 5.67 -1.09 -9.76
CA LEU A 386 4.68 -0.59 -10.70
C LEU A 386 5.20 0.65 -11.44
N ASP A 387 5.80 1.60 -10.73
CA ASP A 387 6.38 2.80 -11.34
C ASP A 387 7.50 2.45 -12.34
N GLU A 388 8.30 1.42 -12.06
CA GLU A 388 9.30 0.91 -13.01
C GLU A 388 8.65 0.38 -14.29
N VAL A 389 7.59 -0.44 -14.18
CA VAL A 389 6.86 -0.98 -15.34
C VAL A 389 6.12 0.10 -16.12
N LEU A 390 5.59 1.11 -15.44
CA LEU A 390 4.90 2.23 -16.08
C LEU A 390 5.88 3.19 -16.77
N GLY A 391 7.10 3.34 -16.24
CA GLY A 391 8.14 4.23 -16.78
C GLY A 391 8.91 3.68 -18.00
N GLN A 392 8.87 2.37 -18.23
CA GLN A 392 9.39 1.72 -19.46
C GLN A 392 8.49 1.96 -20.66
#